data_AF-A0A962V4G5-F1
#
_entry.id   AF-A0A962V4G5-F1
#
_cell.length_a   1.000
_cell.length_b   1.000
_cell.length_c   1.000
_cell.angle_alpha   90.00
_cell.angle_beta   90.00
_cell.angle_gamma   90.00
#
_symmetry.space_group_name_H-M   'P 1'
#
loop_
_entity.id
_entity.type
_entity.pdbx_description
1 polymer ?
#
loop_
_entity_poly.entity_id
_entity_poly.type
_entity_poly.pdbx_seq_one_letter_code
_entity_poly.pdbx_strand_id
1 'polypeptide(L)'
;MMGTTLELVRKYHRLDQKALAERLGVSPSYLSEIENNRKKPTLAILQKYQDEFALPASSLIYIHEALETGKARGIAEKAIKILKWANE
;
A
#
# COMPACT_ATOMS: atom_id res chain seq x y z
N MET A 1 4.12 -3.71 11.35
CA MET A 1 3.09 -2.68 11.06
C MET A 1 2.90 -2.42 9.56
N MET A 2 3.75 -2.94 8.66
CA MET A 2 3.57 -2.83 7.19
C MET A 2 2.16 -3.18 6.68
N GLY A 3 1.45 -4.11 7.35
CA GLY A 3 0.04 -4.40 7.06
C GLY A 3 -0.87 -3.17 7.14
N THR A 4 -0.64 -2.32 8.14
CA THR A 4 -1.36 -1.05 8.34
C THR A 4 -1.06 -0.04 7.23
N THR A 5 0.17 -0.02 6.70
CA THR A 5 0.51 0.81 5.53
C THR A 5 -0.27 0.37 4.30
N LEU A 6 -0.36 -0.95 4.04
CA LEU A 6 -1.14 -1.49 2.93
C LEU A 6 -2.64 -1.19 3.09
N GLU A 7 -3.16 -1.30 4.32
CA GLU A 7 -4.54 -0.92 4.66
C GLU A 7 -4.81 0.58 4.36
N LEU A 8 -3.87 1.46 4.69
CA LEU A 8 -3.99 2.90 4.42
C LEU A 8 -4.04 3.18 2.92
N VAL A 9 -3.20 2.52 2.12
CA VAL A 9 -3.24 2.62 0.66
C VAL A 9 -4.61 2.18 0.15
N ARG A 10 -5.11 1.01 0.59
CA ARG A 10 -6.45 0.53 0.21
C ARG A 10 -7.55 1.53 0.55
N LYS A 11 -7.53 2.08 1.78
CA LYS A 11 -8.51 3.05 2.26
C LYS A 11 -8.44 4.38 1.50
N TYR A 12 -7.24 4.83 1.12
CA TYR A 12 -7.05 6.02 0.28
C TYR A 12 -7.77 5.87 -1.08
N HIS A 13 -7.69 4.69 -1.68
CA HIS A 13 -8.42 4.34 -2.90
C HIS A 13 -9.90 3.98 -2.67
N ARG A 14 -10.42 4.14 -1.44
CA ARG A 14 -11.83 3.89 -1.06
C ARG A 14 -12.33 2.48 -1.37
N LEU A 15 -11.44 1.49 -1.31
CA LEU A 15 -11.80 0.09 -1.51
C LEU A 15 -12.05 -0.60 -0.17
N ASP A 16 -13.09 -1.43 -0.11
CA ASP A 16 -13.19 -2.41 0.97
C ASP A 16 -12.20 -3.57 0.74
N GLN A 17 -12.02 -4.39 1.77
CA GLN A 17 -11.03 -5.46 1.76
C GLN A 17 -11.38 -6.56 0.74
N LYS A 18 -12.66 -6.80 0.48
CA LYS A 18 -13.12 -7.80 -0.48
C LYS A 18 -12.84 -7.33 -1.91
N ALA A 19 -13.18 -6.08 -2.21
CA ALA A 19 -12.95 -5.45 -3.50
C ALA A 19 -11.45 -5.43 -3.85
N LEU A 20 -10.58 -5.04 -2.91
CA LEU A 20 -9.14 -5.07 -3.20
C LEU A 20 -8.64 -6.51 -3.37
N ALA A 21 -9.06 -7.46 -2.53
CA ALA A 21 -8.63 -8.85 -2.66
C ALA A 21 -8.98 -9.43 -4.04
N GLU A 22 -10.16 -9.14 -4.55
CA GLU A 22 -10.60 -9.52 -5.90
C GLU A 22 -9.67 -8.93 -6.98
N ARG A 23 -9.36 -7.64 -6.91
CA ARG A 23 -8.46 -6.98 -7.88
C ARG A 23 -7.03 -7.50 -7.84
N LEU A 24 -6.50 -7.76 -6.63
CA LEU A 24 -5.18 -8.35 -6.46
C LEU A 24 -5.17 -9.84 -6.81
N GLY A 25 -6.31 -10.49 -7.05
CA GLY A 25 -6.41 -11.92 -7.31
C GLY A 25 -5.94 -12.76 -6.12
N VAL A 26 -6.34 -12.37 -4.90
CA VAL A 26 -6.05 -13.09 -3.64
C VAL A 26 -7.32 -13.29 -2.82
N SER A 27 -7.28 -14.14 -1.80
CA SER A 27 -8.44 -14.31 -0.93
C SER A 27 -8.62 -13.10 0.02
N PRO A 28 -9.87 -12.71 0.36
CA PRO A 28 -10.13 -11.66 1.35
C PRO A 28 -9.54 -11.98 2.72
N SER A 29 -9.53 -13.27 3.11
CA SER A 29 -8.91 -13.73 4.35
C SER A 29 -7.39 -13.51 4.35
N TYR A 30 -6.71 -13.82 3.25
CA TYR A 30 -5.27 -13.60 3.12
C TYR A 30 -4.92 -12.11 3.21
N LEU A 31 -5.66 -11.26 2.48
CA LEU A 31 -5.47 -9.81 2.57
C LEU A 31 -5.74 -9.29 3.99
N SER A 32 -6.77 -9.81 4.66
CA SER A 32 -7.09 -9.48 6.05
C SER A 32 -5.98 -9.87 7.04
N GLU A 33 -5.40 -11.04 6.89
CA GLU A 33 -4.26 -11.46 7.72
C GLU A 33 -3.04 -10.56 7.51
N ILE A 34 -2.80 -10.11 6.27
CA ILE A 34 -1.71 -9.18 5.98
C ILE A 34 -1.98 -7.82 6.63
N GLU A 35 -3.13 -7.22 6.36
CA GLU A 35 -3.46 -5.86 6.84
C GLU A 35 -3.50 -5.79 8.36
N ASN A 36 -3.98 -6.85 9.02
CA ASN A 36 -3.99 -6.96 10.48
C ASN A 36 -2.63 -7.38 11.07
N ASN A 37 -1.55 -7.40 10.28
CA ASN A 37 -0.20 -7.81 10.67
C ASN A 37 -0.10 -9.26 11.22
N ARG A 38 -1.10 -10.11 11.00
CA ARG A 38 -1.05 -11.54 11.34
C ARG A 38 -0.13 -12.33 10.41
N LYS A 39 0.02 -11.87 9.16
CA LYS A 39 0.99 -12.39 8.20
C LYS A 39 1.88 -11.25 7.68
N LYS A 40 3.17 -11.55 7.52
CA LYS A 40 4.10 -10.62 6.88
C LYS A 40 3.76 -10.53 5.38
N PRO A 41 3.66 -9.32 4.80
CA PRO A 41 3.51 -9.18 3.36
C PRO A 41 4.70 -9.80 2.61
N THR A 42 4.42 -10.56 1.56
CA THR A 42 5.42 -11.11 0.65
C THR A 42 5.81 -10.08 -0.43
N LEU A 43 6.93 -10.31 -1.14
CA LEU A 43 7.26 -9.46 -2.29
C LEU A 43 6.17 -9.52 -3.37
N ALA A 44 5.56 -10.70 -3.56
CA ALA A 44 4.48 -10.88 -4.54
C ALA A 44 3.26 -10.01 -4.23
N ILE A 45 2.85 -9.85 -2.96
CA ILE A 45 1.74 -8.95 -2.65
C ILE A 45 2.12 -7.49 -2.85
N LEU A 46 3.35 -7.09 -2.53
CA LEU A 46 3.82 -5.72 -2.79
C LEU A 46 3.84 -5.41 -4.29
N GLN A 47 4.23 -6.38 -5.13
CA GLN A 47 4.19 -6.24 -6.59
C GLN A 47 2.74 -6.09 -7.09
N LYS A 48 1.79 -6.88 -6.56
CA LYS A 48 0.37 -6.73 -6.89
C LYS A 48 -0.18 -5.34 -6.54
N TYR A 49 0.23 -4.78 -5.39
CA TYR A 49 -0.11 -3.38 -5.05
C TYR A 49 0.52 -2.37 -6.01
N GLN A 50 1.76 -2.63 -6.45
CA GLN A 50 2.41 -1.78 -7.46
C GLN A 50 1.65 -1.79 -8.77
N ASP A 51 1.25 -2.96 -9.24
CA ASP A 51 0.56 -3.13 -10.51
C ASP A 51 -0.86 -2.52 -10.45
N GLU A 52 -1.59 -2.72 -9.33
CA GLU A 52 -2.95 -2.19 -9.15
C GLU A 52 -3.00 -0.67 -8.99
N PHE A 53 -2.03 -0.07 -8.29
CA PHE A 53 -2.07 1.36 -7.95
C PHE A 53 -1.02 2.20 -8.67
N ALA A 54 -0.29 1.63 -9.63
CA ALA A 54 0.86 2.24 -10.29
C ALA A 54 1.87 2.84 -9.28
N LEU A 55 2.02 2.19 -8.12
CA LEU A 55 2.82 2.68 -7.00
C LEU A 55 4.06 1.79 -6.80
N PRO A 56 5.28 2.26 -7.06
CA PRO A 56 6.48 1.43 -6.89
C PRO A 56 6.54 0.77 -5.51
N ALA A 57 6.94 -0.50 -5.43
CA ALA A 57 7.03 -1.22 -4.15
C ALA A 57 7.95 -0.52 -3.14
N SER A 58 8.98 0.18 -3.62
CA SER A 58 9.86 1.03 -2.80
C SER A 58 9.12 2.22 -2.16
N SER A 59 8.09 2.76 -2.81
CA SER A 59 7.23 3.79 -2.24
C SER A 59 6.42 3.26 -1.06
N LEU A 60 5.92 2.02 -1.13
CA LEU A 60 5.24 1.38 0.00
C LEU A 60 6.16 1.26 1.23
N ILE A 61 7.41 0.84 1.01
CA ILE A 61 8.43 0.73 2.06
C ILE A 61 8.73 2.11 2.66
N TYR A 62 8.93 3.12 1.83
CA TYR A 62 9.18 4.49 2.29
C TYR A 62 8.02 5.06 3.11
N ILE A 63 6.78 4.87 2.65
CA ILE A 63 5.58 5.28 3.41
C ILE A 63 5.57 4.57 4.76
N HIS A 64 5.88 3.29 4.81
CA HIS A 64 5.96 2.55 6.06
C HIS A 64 7.00 3.14 7.03
N GLU A 65 8.24 3.37 6.57
CA GLU A 65 9.30 3.98 7.39
C GLU A 65 8.91 5.38 7.90
N ALA A 66 8.26 6.18 7.05
CA ALA A 66 7.84 7.52 7.41
C ALA A 66 6.67 7.52 8.41
N LEU A 67 5.79 6.53 8.36
CA LEU A 67 4.73 6.32 9.36
C LEU A 67 5.31 5.87 10.71
N GLU A 68 6.32 4.98 10.71
CA GLU A 68 7.00 4.54 11.94
C GLU A 68 7.78 5.67 12.62
N THR A 69 8.36 6.58 11.83
CA THR A 69 9.21 7.67 12.35
C THR A 69 8.46 8.98 12.63
N GLY A 70 7.16 9.06 12.29
CA GLY A 70 6.34 10.27 12.47
C GLY A 70 6.74 11.45 11.57
N LYS A 71 7.63 11.25 10.59
CA LYS A 71 8.12 12.31 9.68
C LYS A 71 7.26 12.40 8.42
N ALA A 72 6.04 12.90 8.57
CA ALA A 72 5.06 13.02 7.48
C ALA A 72 5.43 14.02 6.36
N ARG A 73 6.39 14.93 6.60
CA ARG A 73 6.77 16.00 5.65
C ARG A 73 7.34 15.46 4.33
N GLY A 74 8.12 14.37 4.39
CA GLY A 74 8.68 13.73 3.19
C GLY A 74 7.65 12.91 2.39
N ILE A 75 6.60 12.43 3.04
CA ILE A 75 5.49 11.69 2.39
C ILE A 75 4.69 12.63 1.50
N ALA A 76 4.37 13.84 1.99
CA ALA A 76 3.60 14.83 1.23
C ALA A 76 4.32 15.31 -0.03
N GLU A 77 5.61 15.63 0.07
CA GLU A 77 6.43 16.08 -1.08
C GLU A 77 6.56 14.99 -2.16
N LYS A 78 6.64 13.72 -1.75
CA LYS A 78 6.81 12.61 -2.69
C LYS A 78 5.48 12.07 -3.23
N ALA A 79 4.39 12.18 -2.47
CA ALA A 79 3.02 11.99 -2.97
C ALA A 79 2.72 13.00 -4.10
N ILE A 80 3.12 14.27 -3.93
CA ILE A 80 3.06 15.28 -5.00
C ILE A 80 3.90 14.87 -6.22
N LYS A 81 5.06 14.24 -6.01
CA LYS A 81 5.93 13.76 -7.10
C LYS A 81 5.36 12.54 -7.84
N ILE A 82 4.70 11.63 -7.13
CA ILE A 82 3.99 10.47 -7.71
C ILE A 82 2.75 10.95 -8.49
N LEU A 83 1.99 11.90 -7.94
CA LEU A 83 0.87 12.53 -8.63
C LEU A 83 1.31 13.26 -9.91
N LYS A 84 2.51 13.85 -9.91
CA LYS A 84 3.10 14.43 -11.13
C LYS A 84 3.46 13.35 -12.17
N TRP A 85 4.03 12.23 -11.74
CA TRP A 85 4.46 11.14 -12.63
C TRP A 85 3.28 10.37 -13.26
N ALA A 86 2.16 10.26 -12.55
CA ALA A 86 0.94 9.64 -13.07
C ALA A 86 0.16 10.53 -14.06
N ASN A 87 0.57 11.80 -14.23
CA ASN A 87 -0.10 12.81 -15.04
C ASN A 87 0.82 13.38 -16.14
N GLU A 88 1.93 12.71 -16.41
CA GLU A 88 2.83 12.83 -17.57
C GLU A 88 2.67 11.58 -18.45
#